data_AF-A0A7C5Q3T7-F1
#
_entry.id   AF-A0A7C5Q3T7-F1
#
_cell.length_a   1.000
_cell.length_b   1.000
_cell.length_c   1.000
_cell.angle_alpha   90.00
_cell.angle_beta   90.00
_cell.angle_gamma   90.00
#
_symmetry.space_group_name_H-M   'P 1'
#
loop_
_entity.id
_entity.type
_entity.pdbx_description
1 polymer ?
#
loop_
_entity_poly.entity_id
_entity_poly.type
_entity_poly.pdbx_seq_one_letter_code
_entity_poly.pdbx_strand_id
1 'polypeptide(L)'
;MTSSQHLSKSSLIEKTIALAQQALDQQMLPLGTRFIRQFFANVSNEDLRNQDIENLYGSALAMFAFARKRSAGKAKLRVYTPTPEEHGWKSAHTIVEIVNDDMPFIVDSVASELSRLGPEIYLIIHPVLQVIRDRDGQLIAIEDTASGAADRSNGAM
;
A
#
# COMPACT_ATOMS: atom_id res chain seq x y z
N MET A 1 18.74 -32.23 -4.62
CA MET A 1 17.42 -31.86 -4.07
C MET A 1 17.55 -30.46 -3.50
N THR A 2 17.31 -29.44 -4.32
CA THR A 2 17.36 -28.04 -3.89
C THR A 2 16.13 -27.78 -3.02
N SER A 3 16.35 -27.57 -1.73
CA SER A 3 15.32 -27.14 -0.78
C SER A 3 14.64 -25.88 -1.32
N SER A 4 13.40 -26.01 -1.77
CA SER A 4 12.54 -24.87 -2.11
C SER A 4 12.19 -24.15 -0.82
N GLN A 5 12.99 -23.15 -0.47
CA GLN A 5 12.77 -22.31 0.69
C GLN A 5 11.48 -21.52 0.44
N HIS A 6 10.38 -21.92 1.06
CA HIS A 6 9.12 -21.17 0.99
C HIS A 6 9.37 -19.78 1.61
N LEU A 7 9.40 -18.73 0.79
CA LEU A 7 9.54 -17.36 1.27
C LEU A 7 8.28 -16.99 2.06
N SER A 8 8.48 -16.59 3.31
CA SER A 8 7.42 -16.08 4.17
C SER A 8 7.12 -14.62 3.84
N LYS A 9 5.89 -14.18 4.13
CA LYS A 9 5.45 -12.80 3.99
C LYS A 9 6.42 -11.81 4.66
N SER A 10 6.80 -12.09 5.90
CA SER A 10 7.77 -11.25 6.62
C SER A 10 9.11 -11.20 5.88
N SER A 11 9.59 -12.32 5.33
CA SER A 11 10.84 -12.33 4.54
C SER A 11 10.72 -11.49 3.26
N LEU A 12 9.59 -11.54 2.57
CA LEU A 12 9.34 -10.70 1.39
C LEU A 12 9.35 -9.21 1.76
N ILE A 13 8.64 -8.83 2.83
CA ILE A 13 8.60 -7.45 3.33
C ILE A 13 10.01 -6.97 3.73
N GLU A 14 10.79 -7.79 4.44
CA GLU A 14 12.17 -7.40 4.80
C GLU A 14 13.07 -7.21 3.56
N LYS A 15 12.93 -8.07 2.54
CA LYS A 15 13.67 -7.90 1.28
C LYS A 15 13.27 -6.61 0.56
N THR A 16 11.99 -6.28 0.53
CA THR A 16 11.49 -5.01 -0.03
C THR A 16 12.03 -3.80 0.75
N ILE A 17 12.12 -3.90 2.07
CA ILE A 17 12.71 -2.86 2.93
C ILE A 17 14.21 -2.72 2.68
N ALA A 18 14.92 -3.82 2.45
CA ALA A 18 16.33 -3.79 2.12
C ALA A 18 16.60 -3.02 0.80
N LEU A 19 15.72 -3.15 -0.20
CA LEU A 19 15.79 -2.29 -1.40
C LEU A 19 15.55 -0.81 -1.06
N ALA A 20 14.59 -0.51 -0.19
CA ALA A 20 14.34 0.86 0.24
C ALA A 20 15.55 1.48 0.97
N GLN A 21 16.29 0.70 1.76
CA GLN A 21 17.53 1.14 2.43
C GLN A 21 18.65 1.50 1.46
N GLN A 22 18.67 0.91 0.27
CA GLN A 22 19.66 1.22 -0.75
C GLN A 22 19.28 2.44 -1.60
N ALA A 23 17.98 2.70 -1.75
CA ALA A 23 17.47 3.67 -2.71
C ALA A 23 16.93 4.96 -2.10
N LEU A 24 16.43 4.95 -0.86
CA LEU A 24 15.92 6.14 -0.18
C LEU A 24 17.05 6.88 0.56
N ASP A 25 16.95 8.21 0.58
CA ASP A 25 17.81 9.04 1.43
C ASP A 25 17.50 8.85 2.93
N GLN A 26 18.40 9.32 3.78
CA GLN A 26 18.28 9.17 5.24
C GLN A 26 17.04 9.85 5.83
N GLN A 27 16.51 10.88 5.16
CA GLN A 27 15.34 11.62 5.63
C GLN A 27 14.05 10.83 5.34
N MET A 28 13.97 10.20 4.17
CA MET A 28 12.79 9.48 3.70
C MET A 28 12.76 8.02 4.16
N LEU A 29 13.91 7.42 4.44
CA LEU A 29 14.03 6.01 4.78
C LEU A 29 13.14 5.59 5.98
N PRO A 30 13.08 6.31 7.10
CA PRO A 30 12.22 5.92 8.22
C PRO A 30 10.73 5.89 7.85
N LEU A 31 10.27 6.86 7.05
CA LEU A 31 8.87 6.91 6.60
C LEU A 31 8.59 5.81 5.57
N GLY A 32 9.48 5.65 4.59
CA GLY A 32 9.31 4.63 3.54
C GLY A 32 9.27 3.21 4.10
N THR A 33 10.16 2.88 5.04
CA THR A 33 10.17 1.55 5.67
C THR A 33 8.92 1.27 6.50
N ARG A 34 8.46 2.24 7.31
CA ARG A 34 7.19 2.13 8.04
C ARG A 34 6.01 1.97 7.09
N PHE A 35 5.97 2.75 6.03
CA PHE A 35 4.93 2.65 5.00
C PHE A 35 4.91 1.26 4.37
N ILE A 36 6.04 0.73 3.90
CA ILE A 36 6.13 -0.60 3.27
C ILE A 36 5.60 -1.70 4.21
N ARG A 37 5.98 -1.66 5.49
CA ARG A 37 5.49 -2.64 6.49
C ARG A 37 3.98 -2.62 6.61
N GLN A 38 3.39 -1.44 6.76
CA GLN A 38 1.94 -1.30 6.98
C GLN A 38 1.15 -1.50 5.68
N PHE A 39 1.68 -1.09 4.54
CA PHE A 39 1.06 -1.26 3.22
C PHE A 39 0.82 -2.73 2.89
N PHE A 40 1.80 -3.59 3.17
CA PHE A 40 1.68 -5.03 2.93
C PHE A 40 1.16 -5.83 4.15
N ALA A 41 0.83 -5.19 5.27
CA ALA A 41 0.48 -5.85 6.53
C ALA A 41 -0.72 -6.81 6.42
N ASN A 42 -1.68 -6.51 5.55
CA ASN A 42 -2.88 -7.33 5.34
C ASN A 42 -2.95 -8.04 3.99
N VAL A 43 -1.94 -7.85 3.12
CA VAL A 43 -1.86 -8.55 1.83
C VAL A 43 -1.51 -10.03 2.05
N SER A 44 -2.14 -10.95 1.31
CA SER A 44 -1.89 -12.38 1.50
C SER A 44 -0.44 -12.74 1.17
N ASN A 45 0.08 -13.81 1.75
CA ASN A 45 1.42 -14.29 1.40
C ASN A 45 1.50 -14.73 -0.08
N GLU A 46 0.40 -15.25 -0.63
CA GLU A 46 0.33 -15.71 -2.01
C GLU A 46 0.45 -14.54 -2.99
N ASP A 47 -0.30 -13.45 -2.76
CA ASP A 47 -0.24 -12.25 -3.59
C ASP A 47 1.17 -11.64 -3.60
N LEU A 48 1.83 -11.58 -2.43
CA LEU A 48 3.20 -11.08 -2.35
C LEU A 48 4.21 -11.99 -3.05
N ARG A 49 4.00 -13.31 -3.02
CA ARG A 49 4.87 -14.27 -3.71
C ARG A 49 4.72 -14.25 -5.22
N ASN A 50 3.59 -13.78 -5.72
CA ASN A 50 3.33 -13.61 -7.15
C ASN A 50 3.96 -12.33 -7.72
N GLN A 51 4.71 -11.58 -6.92
CA GLN A 51 5.41 -10.35 -7.32
C GLN A 51 6.91 -10.46 -7.01
N ASP A 52 7.73 -9.93 -7.91
CA ASP A 52 9.16 -9.77 -7.65
C ASP A 52 9.41 -8.66 -6.62
N ILE A 53 10.52 -8.73 -5.89
CA ILE A 53 10.84 -7.80 -4.79
C ILE A 53 10.92 -6.36 -5.29
N GLU A 54 11.47 -6.15 -6.48
CA GLU A 54 11.56 -4.87 -7.18
C GLU A 54 10.17 -4.28 -7.46
N ASN A 55 9.20 -5.13 -7.81
CA ASN A 55 7.84 -4.68 -8.09
C ASN A 55 7.05 -4.38 -6.81
N LEU A 56 7.27 -5.17 -5.76
CA LEU A 56 6.75 -4.86 -4.41
C LEU A 56 7.31 -3.52 -3.91
N TYR A 57 8.60 -3.27 -4.11
CA TYR A 57 9.23 -2.01 -3.76
C TYR A 57 8.65 -0.84 -4.56
N GLY A 58 8.61 -0.98 -5.88
CA GLY A 58 8.15 0.07 -6.78
C GLY A 58 6.68 0.45 -6.59
N SER A 59 5.80 -0.54 -6.41
CA SER A 59 4.38 -0.29 -6.11
C SER A 59 4.18 0.43 -4.77
N ALA A 60 4.84 -0.03 -3.70
CA ALA A 60 4.76 0.63 -2.39
C ALA A 60 5.34 2.04 -2.44
N LEU A 61 6.47 2.26 -3.14
CA LEU A 61 7.08 3.57 -3.28
C LEU A 61 6.21 4.53 -4.09
N ALA A 62 5.59 4.05 -5.16
CA ALA A 62 4.68 4.85 -5.98
C ALA A 62 3.49 5.35 -5.16
N MET A 63 2.84 4.46 -4.39
CA MET A 63 1.74 4.83 -3.51
C MET A 63 2.22 5.74 -2.36
N PHE A 64 3.38 5.46 -1.76
CA PHE A 64 3.97 6.31 -0.73
C PHE A 64 4.19 7.74 -1.25
N ALA A 65 4.87 7.89 -2.39
CA ALA A 65 5.12 9.17 -3.03
C ALA A 65 3.82 9.93 -3.34
N PHE A 66 2.79 9.22 -3.81
CA PHE A 66 1.48 9.79 -4.06
C PHE A 66 0.78 10.25 -2.78
N ALA A 67 0.91 9.50 -1.69
CA ALA A 67 0.29 9.81 -0.40
C ALA A 67 1.02 10.91 0.41
N ARG A 68 2.25 11.27 0.03
CA ARG A 68 3.10 12.23 0.76
C ARG A 68 2.43 13.59 0.95
N LYS A 69 1.80 14.13 -0.09
CA LYS A 69 1.14 15.45 -0.01
C LYS A 69 -0.35 15.32 -0.22
N ARG A 70 -1.16 15.68 0.77
CA ARG A 70 -2.62 15.71 0.68
C ARG A 70 -3.21 16.77 1.61
N SER A 71 -4.14 17.58 1.08
CA SER A 71 -4.93 18.51 1.87
C SER A 71 -5.96 17.76 2.72
N ALA A 72 -6.13 18.17 3.98
CA ALA A 72 -7.11 17.57 4.89
C ALA A 72 -8.53 17.64 4.30
N GLY A 73 -9.34 16.60 4.51
CA GLY A 73 -10.71 16.52 4.00
C GLY A 73 -10.84 16.37 2.47
N LYS A 74 -9.72 16.24 1.75
CA LYS A 74 -9.71 15.98 0.30
C LYS A 74 -9.18 14.58 0.04
N ALA A 75 -9.90 13.85 -0.82
CA ALA A 75 -9.41 12.62 -1.42
C ALA A 75 -8.44 12.95 -2.57
N LYS A 76 -7.45 12.09 -2.76
CA LYS A 76 -6.63 12.04 -3.98
C LYS A 76 -6.93 10.73 -4.69
N LEU A 77 -7.05 10.81 -6.01
CA LEU A 77 -7.29 9.67 -6.89
C LEU A 77 -6.35 9.77 -8.08
N ARG A 78 -5.77 8.65 -8.49
CA ARG A 78 -5.17 8.50 -9.81
C ARG A 78 -5.43 7.11 -10.37
N VAL A 79 -5.49 7.03 -11.70
CA VAL A 79 -5.68 5.78 -12.43
C VAL A 79 -4.62 5.72 -13.52
N TYR A 80 -3.83 4.64 -13.54
CA TYR A 80 -2.73 4.49 -14.49
C TYR A 80 -2.29 3.03 -14.60
N THR A 81 -1.62 2.68 -15.70
CA THR A 81 -0.95 1.38 -15.85
C THR A 81 0.55 1.62 -15.76
N PRO A 82 1.24 1.16 -14.71
CA PRO A 82 2.65 1.44 -14.50
C PRO A 82 3.53 0.74 -15.53
N THR A 83 4.54 1.47 -16.00
CA THR A 83 5.61 1.01 -16.90
C THR A 83 6.97 1.25 -16.24
N PRO A 84 7.99 0.39 -16.49
CA PRO A 84 9.32 0.59 -15.92
C PRO A 84 9.91 1.96 -16.24
N GLU A 85 9.68 2.47 -17.45
CA GLU A 85 10.26 3.71 -17.96
C GLU A 85 9.68 4.95 -17.27
N GLU A 86 8.36 4.99 -17.06
CA GLU A 86 7.69 6.18 -16.51
C GLU A 86 7.54 6.12 -14.98
N HIS A 87 7.38 4.91 -14.43
CA HIS A 87 6.99 4.72 -13.04
C HIS A 87 8.04 3.98 -12.21
N GLY A 88 9.04 3.37 -12.83
CA GLY A 88 10.05 2.56 -12.14
C GLY A 88 9.56 1.18 -11.68
N TRP A 89 8.35 0.79 -12.08
CA TRP A 89 7.74 -0.51 -11.79
C TRP A 89 6.70 -0.86 -12.84
N LYS A 90 6.17 -2.09 -12.84
CA LYS A 90 5.24 -2.54 -13.87
C LYS A 90 4.08 -3.33 -13.31
N SER A 91 2.98 -3.36 -14.05
CA SER A 91 1.83 -4.20 -13.74
C SER A 91 1.20 -4.63 -15.06
N ALA A 92 0.69 -5.87 -15.09
CA ALA A 92 -0.18 -6.31 -16.18
C ALA A 92 -1.59 -5.70 -16.08
N HIS A 93 -1.91 -5.06 -14.95
CA HIS A 93 -3.22 -4.50 -14.64
C HIS A 93 -3.14 -2.99 -14.39
N THR A 94 -4.23 -2.29 -14.68
CA THR A 94 -4.41 -0.88 -14.32
C THR A 94 -4.56 -0.73 -12.80
N ILE A 95 -3.91 0.30 -12.25
CA ILE A 95 -3.89 0.62 -10.83
C ILE A 95 -4.81 1.81 -10.59
N VAL A 96 -5.71 1.66 -9.62
CA VAL A 96 -6.54 2.73 -9.07
C VAL A 96 -6.04 3.01 -7.66
N GLU A 97 -5.44 4.17 -7.44
CA GLU A 97 -4.94 4.57 -6.12
C GLU A 97 -5.78 5.68 -5.53
N ILE A 98 -6.22 5.47 -4.28
CA ILE A 98 -7.04 6.42 -3.53
C ILE A 98 -6.37 6.72 -2.19
N VAL A 99 -6.24 8.00 -1.86
CA VAL A 99 -5.78 8.46 -0.54
C VAL A 99 -6.84 9.40 0.03
N ASN A 100 -7.53 8.96 1.08
CA ASN A 100 -8.59 9.72 1.73
C ASN A 100 -8.54 9.58 3.25
N ASP A 101 -9.48 10.22 3.94
CA ASP A 101 -9.70 10.04 5.38
C ASP A 101 -10.55 8.78 5.60
N ASP A 102 -10.19 7.96 6.61
CA ASP A 102 -10.87 6.70 6.88
C ASP A 102 -12.34 6.92 7.27
N MET A 103 -13.23 6.12 6.67
CA MET A 103 -14.67 6.12 6.94
C MET A 103 -15.27 4.76 6.54
N PRO A 104 -16.42 4.38 7.12
CA PRO A 104 -17.09 3.12 6.77
C PRO A 104 -17.37 2.99 5.26
N PHE A 105 -17.35 1.74 4.77
CA PHE A 105 -17.79 1.35 3.42
C PHE A 105 -16.99 1.87 2.22
N ILE A 106 -15.83 2.53 2.39
CA ILE A 106 -15.02 3.00 1.24
C ILE A 106 -14.68 1.84 0.30
N VAL A 107 -14.12 0.76 0.84
CA VAL A 107 -13.64 -0.38 0.05
C VAL A 107 -14.79 -1.02 -0.71
N ASP A 108 -15.90 -1.31 -0.02
CA ASP A 108 -17.08 -1.94 -0.61
C ASP A 108 -17.73 -1.05 -1.68
N SER A 109 -17.80 0.27 -1.44
CA SER A 109 -18.37 1.22 -2.39
C SER A 109 -17.53 1.31 -3.66
N VAL A 110 -16.20 1.41 -3.52
CA VAL A 110 -15.28 1.45 -4.67
C VAL A 110 -15.32 0.13 -5.44
N ALA A 111 -15.30 -1.01 -4.74
CA ALA A 111 -15.37 -2.32 -5.37
C ALA A 111 -16.70 -2.54 -6.10
N SER A 112 -17.81 -2.09 -5.52
CA SER A 112 -19.14 -2.14 -6.15
C SER A 112 -19.21 -1.29 -7.41
N GLU A 113 -18.69 -0.05 -7.37
CA GLU A 113 -18.68 0.82 -8.55
C GLU A 113 -17.77 0.29 -9.66
N LEU A 114 -16.58 -0.24 -9.33
CA LEU A 114 -15.72 -0.89 -10.33
C LEU A 114 -16.40 -2.11 -10.93
N SER A 115 -17.05 -2.94 -10.12
CA SER A 115 -17.81 -4.10 -10.59
C SER A 115 -18.96 -3.68 -11.52
N ARG A 116 -19.66 -2.59 -11.19
CA ARG A 116 -20.73 -2.02 -12.04
C ARG A 116 -20.22 -1.53 -13.40
N LEU A 117 -18.99 -1.01 -13.45
CA LEU A 117 -18.35 -0.56 -14.68
C LEU A 117 -17.82 -1.72 -15.55
N GLY A 118 -17.66 -2.92 -14.98
CA GLY A 118 -17.25 -4.13 -15.70
C GLY A 118 -15.79 -4.61 -15.51
N PRO A 119 -14.81 -3.81 -15.04
CA PRO A 119 -13.49 -4.33 -14.71
C PRO A 119 -13.50 -5.39 -13.60
N GLU A 120 -12.71 -6.44 -13.79
CA GLU A 120 -12.37 -7.40 -12.75
C GLU A 120 -11.34 -6.80 -11.78
N ILE A 121 -11.53 -7.00 -10.48
CA ILE A 121 -10.62 -6.55 -9.44
C ILE A 121 -9.67 -7.69 -9.08
N TYR A 122 -8.40 -7.54 -9.43
CA TYR A 122 -7.37 -8.57 -9.20
C TYR A 122 -6.77 -8.54 -7.79
N LEU A 123 -6.63 -7.37 -7.19
CA LEU A 123 -6.04 -7.18 -5.87
C LEU A 123 -6.54 -5.89 -5.23
N ILE A 124 -6.86 -5.95 -3.94
CA ILE A 124 -7.17 -4.77 -3.12
C ILE A 124 -6.14 -4.69 -1.99
N ILE A 125 -5.47 -3.53 -1.89
CA ILE A 125 -4.58 -3.20 -0.77
C ILE A 125 -5.16 -1.99 -0.06
N HIS A 126 -5.66 -2.14 1.18
CA HIS A 126 -6.40 -1.10 1.89
C HIS A 126 -5.87 -0.80 3.32
N PRO A 127 -4.61 -0.38 3.50
CA PRO A 127 -4.10 -0.07 4.82
C PRO A 127 -4.77 1.20 5.38
N VAL A 128 -5.15 1.15 6.65
CA VAL A 128 -5.51 2.36 7.43
C VAL A 128 -4.28 2.78 8.23
N LEU A 129 -3.69 3.92 7.85
CA LEU A 129 -2.44 4.41 8.44
C LEU A 129 -2.73 5.59 9.38
N GLN A 130 -2.16 5.55 10.59
CA GLN A 130 -2.09 6.72 11.46
C GLN A 130 -0.94 7.61 11.01
N VAL A 131 -1.25 8.83 10.58
CA VAL A 131 -0.27 9.73 9.94
C VAL A 131 -0.40 11.15 10.43
N ILE A 132 0.73 11.84 10.53
CA ILE A 132 0.80 13.27 10.85
C ILE A 132 1.25 14.02 9.61
N ARG A 133 0.50 15.08 9.28
CA ARG A 133 0.85 16.02 8.21
C ARG A 133 1.05 17.42 8.77
N ASP A 134 1.95 18.17 8.13
CA ASP A 134 2.10 19.60 8.41
C ASP A 134 0.96 20.44 7.79
N ARG A 135 1.04 21.76 7.94
CA ARG A 135 0.02 22.70 7.45
C ARG A 135 -0.09 22.73 5.92
N ASP A 136 0.97 22.35 5.21
CA ASP A 136 1.00 22.26 3.74
C ASP A 136 0.53 20.89 3.24
N GLY A 137 0.10 20.01 4.16
CA GLY A 137 -0.36 18.66 3.87
C GLY A 137 0.76 17.67 3.59
N GLN A 138 2.01 18.00 3.94
CA GLN A 138 3.14 17.09 3.78
C GLN A 138 3.17 16.08 4.91
N LEU A 139 3.34 14.81 4.57
CA LEU A 139 3.53 13.71 5.51
C LEU A 139 4.87 13.86 6.23
N ILE A 140 4.79 13.97 7.56
CA ILE A 140 5.97 14.12 8.44
C ILE A 140 6.15 12.94 9.39
N ALA A 141 5.09 12.17 9.67
CA ALA A 141 5.19 10.95 10.46
C ALA A 141 4.14 9.91 10.05
N ILE A 142 4.52 8.63 10.20
CA ILE A 142 3.63 7.47 10.17
C ILE A 142 3.81 6.78 11.52
N GLU A 143 2.74 6.66 12.28
CA GLU A 143 2.75 5.98 13.57
C GLU A 143 2.59 4.47 13.36
N ASP A 144 3.12 3.68 14.28
CA ASP A 144 2.89 2.24 14.24
C ASP A 144 1.43 1.97 14.58
N THR A 145 0.70 1.35 13.65
CA THR A 145 -0.62 0.83 13.95
C THR A 145 -0.46 -0.25 15.02
N ALA A 146 -0.95 0.02 16.24
CA ALA A 146 -1.11 -1.02 17.24
C ALA A 146 -1.92 -2.15 16.59
N SER A 147 -1.35 -3.36 16.57
CA SER A 147 -2.04 -4.56 16.09
C SER A 147 -3.37 -4.68 16.84
N GLY A 148 -4.49 -4.40 16.16
CA GLY A 148 -5.77 -4.19 16.84
C GLY A 148 -6.92 -3.83 15.91
N ALA A 149 -7.02 -4.48 14.75
CA ALA A 149 -8.28 -4.61 14.02
C ALA A 149 -8.77 -6.06 14.14
N ALA A 150 -9.11 -6.45 15.36
CA ALA A 150 -9.98 -7.59 15.62
C ALA A 150 -11.13 -7.05 16.47
N ASP A 151 -12.34 -7.24 15.95
CA ASP A 151 -13.63 -7.06 16.62
C ASP A 151 -14.19 -5.62 16.76
N ARG A 152 -14.87 -5.18 15.69
CA ARG A 152 -16.11 -4.38 15.83
C ARG A 152 -17.19 -4.95 14.90
N SER A 153 -17.39 -6.27 15.00
CA SER A 153 -18.55 -6.94 14.43
C SER A 153 -19.13 -7.90 15.46
N ASN A 154 -19.61 -7.36 16.58
CA ASN A 154 -20.68 -8.01 17.32
C ASN A 154 -21.52 -6.98 18.09
N GLY A 155 -22.80 -6.93 17.74
CA GLY A 155 -23.77 -6.00 18.30
C GLY A 155 -25.10 -6.08 17.57
N ALA A 156 -25.56 -7.31 17.32
CA ALA A 156 -26.95 -7.56 17.00
C ALA A 156 -27.80 -7.24 18.23
N MET A 157 -28.74 -6.32 18.08
CA MET A 157 -30.09 -6.38 18.62
C MET A 157 -31.02 -5.60 17.70
#